data_AF-A0A1V2L153-F1
#
_entry.id   AF-A0A1V2L153-F1
#
_cell.length_a   1.000
_cell.length_b   1.000
_cell.length_c   1.000
_cell.angle_alpha   90.00
_cell.angle_beta   90.00
_cell.angle_gamma   90.00
#
_symmetry.space_group_name_H-M   'P 1'
#
loop_
_entity.id
_entity.type
_entity.pdbx_description
1 polymer ?
#
loop_
_entity_poly.entity_id
_entity_poly.type
_entity_poly.pdbx_seq_one_letter_code
_entity_poly.pdbx_strand_id
1 'polypeptide(L)'
;MKHVFWPVDLVDVDTHPVGNALVLGVRLEHSAIVVINVVTYHEPQQLIDLGVLRQKTRGSLELANTESSVSIVGYFGEIPEELRTDELLEFTIDHGIITTDSRMTVLFDPPPPNSMQFYTLLPISISLTPSKRSSPKTDSFMKLIKEHTPGPPLDPCEELLSLSIDTLNTCWTERQKLVRDIPGIEKHWEAASILSPFRQLVSTIKSSFMQLYLPFVLRPMTSVLLYLIIAARHVCLILISLLNKRLSQDLPSLIEISATAQQIDLRLQQFCYFPIQYLRTTRLASLSHEGAMLLPKDQYPEYIRFYNTLWLIVNDLTIGLMVRAILLEHQTTISSFIDKFVVQRLLSSEMDNISVWLMNSPGGIKLNNELSMFMSDLFRWILEFWRVFMIGPIAPHYGTIINIIGLSSIFGATFSVALFSDFLSVITFHIYCFYIASAKIYHWQLDIMYSLFQLFCGKKRNVLRDRVDSNDYEVDQLLMGTLLFTVNVFLLPTVLAFYVMFSFTELIIIMITGSLEILMTLFNHFPLFVTLLRIKNYKRLPGGIRFSTDKGMVRVHIKALTLSEVFAPFTNVLQSAKSSYLSASTLKGILTGYAVQVERRKLYKLLYSALPSTRMSTADLLEQIKRIL
;
A
#
# COMPACT_ATOMS: atom_id res chain seq x y z
N MET A 1 -11.76 -31.92 25.15
CA MET A 1 -10.34 -31.64 24.82
C MET A 1 -9.76 -30.80 25.97
N LYS A 2 -8.58 -31.10 26.58
CA LYS A 2 -7.80 -30.02 27.24
C LYS A 2 -6.56 -29.74 26.40
N HIS A 3 -6.40 -28.51 25.96
CA HIS A 3 -5.17 -28.04 25.32
C HIS A 3 -4.36 -27.30 26.38
N VAL A 4 -3.14 -27.77 26.62
CA VAL A 4 -2.23 -27.16 27.61
C VAL A 4 -1.15 -26.43 26.84
N PHE A 5 -1.09 -25.10 26.97
CA PHE A 5 -0.10 -24.26 26.31
C PHE A 5 1.00 -23.86 27.31
N TRP A 6 2.25 -24.11 26.93
CA TRP A 6 3.42 -23.97 27.80
C TRP A 6 4.48 -23.01 27.20
N PRO A 7 5.02 -22.07 28.00
CA PRO A 7 6.06 -21.15 27.54
C PRO A 7 7.43 -21.86 27.51
N VAL A 8 8.11 -21.80 26.35
CA VAL A 8 9.43 -22.45 26.14
C VAL A 8 10.48 -21.97 27.15
N ASP A 9 10.38 -20.73 27.61
CA ASP A 9 11.30 -20.11 28.57
C ASP A 9 11.34 -20.82 29.94
N LEU A 10 10.35 -21.66 30.27
CA LEU A 10 10.30 -22.41 31.53
C LEU A 10 10.85 -23.85 31.41
N VAL A 11 11.37 -24.25 30.24
CA VAL A 11 11.81 -25.63 29.94
C VAL A 11 13.24 -25.94 30.47
N ASP A 12 13.95 -24.97 31.07
CA ASP A 12 15.33 -25.16 31.55
C ASP A 12 15.41 -25.89 32.91
N VAL A 13 14.64 -26.97 33.04
CA VAL A 13 14.50 -27.80 34.26
C VAL A 13 15.72 -28.72 34.48
N ASP A 14 16.61 -28.85 33.49
CA ASP A 14 17.83 -29.65 33.62
C ASP A 14 18.80 -29.10 34.68
N THR A 15 18.58 -27.88 35.19
CA THR A 15 19.45 -27.22 36.17
C THR A 15 18.96 -27.35 37.63
N HIS A 16 17.67 -27.62 37.88
CA HIS A 16 17.13 -27.73 39.24
C HIS A 16 16.01 -28.79 39.34
N PRO A 17 16.12 -29.79 40.23
CA PRO A 17 14.99 -30.69 40.51
C PRO A 17 13.85 -29.85 41.10
N VAL A 18 12.72 -29.79 40.39
CA VAL A 18 11.53 -29.05 40.85
C VAL A 18 11.00 -29.74 42.09
N GLY A 19 11.16 -29.11 43.25
CA GLY A 19 10.47 -29.48 44.50
C GLY A 19 8.98 -29.09 44.45
N ASN A 20 8.43 -28.60 45.56
CA ASN A 20 7.07 -28.07 45.55
C ASN A 20 6.99 -26.79 44.69
N ALA A 21 6.01 -26.72 43.79
CA ALA A 21 5.86 -25.56 42.91
C ALA A 21 4.39 -25.24 42.60
N LEU A 22 4.09 -23.95 42.44
CA LEU A 22 2.76 -23.43 42.14
C LEU A 22 2.69 -22.99 40.68
N VAL A 23 1.67 -23.45 39.95
CA VAL A 23 1.47 -23.12 38.53
C VAL A 23 0.45 -22.00 38.39
N LEU A 24 0.91 -20.86 37.88
CA LEU A 24 0.11 -19.68 37.61
C LEU A 24 -0.25 -19.63 36.12
N GLY A 25 -1.52 -19.41 35.80
CA GLY A 25 -1.99 -19.41 34.41
C GLY A 25 -3.39 -18.84 34.24
N VAL A 26 -3.88 -18.90 33.00
CA VAL A 26 -5.25 -18.49 32.65
C VAL A 26 -6.01 -19.75 32.22
N ARG A 27 -7.22 -19.91 32.77
CA ARG A 27 -8.14 -20.99 32.41
C ARG A 27 -9.16 -20.46 31.40
N LEU A 28 -9.20 -21.08 30.22
CA LEU A 28 -10.16 -20.80 29.14
C LEU A 28 -11.31 -21.82 29.22
N GLU A 29 -12.54 -21.33 29.41
CA GLU A 29 -13.84 -22.05 29.38
C GLU A 29 -13.74 -23.59 29.50
N HIS A 30 -13.36 -24.06 30.69
CA HIS A 30 -13.23 -25.47 31.14
C HIS A 30 -12.39 -26.43 30.25
N SER A 31 -11.71 -25.94 29.20
CA SER A 31 -11.14 -26.77 28.14
C SER A 31 -9.76 -26.38 27.65
N ALA A 32 -9.18 -25.25 28.06
CA ALA A 32 -7.77 -24.97 27.79
C ALA A 32 -7.11 -24.23 28.95
N ILE A 33 -5.82 -24.48 29.13
CA ILE A 33 -5.02 -23.86 30.19
C ILE A 33 -3.76 -23.29 29.54
N VAL A 34 -3.50 -22.02 29.80
CA VAL A 34 -2.29 -21.36 29.36
C VAL A 34 -1.46 -21.05 30.58
N VAL A 35 -0.30 -21.69 30.69
CA VAL A 35 0.60 -21.47 31.82
C VAL A 35 1.39 -20.18 31.58
N ILE A 36 1.33 -19.27 32.56
CA ILE A 36 2.01 -17.99 32.51
C ILE A 36 3.28 -18.02 33.35
N ASN A 37 3.31 -18.67 34.52
CA ASN A 37 4.53 -18.77 35.32
C ASN A 37 4.49 -19.97 36.27
N VAL A 38 5.66 -20.44 36.71
CA VAL A 38 5.79 -21.46 37.75
C VAL A 38 6.66 -20.91 38.87
N VAL A 39 6.16 -20.99 40.10
CA VAL A 39 6.84 -20.48 41.29
C VAL A 39 7.23 -21.66 42.17
N THR A 40 8.53 -21.93 42.29
CA THR A 40 9.08 -22.96 43.17
C THR A 40 9.16 -22.47 44.61
N TYR A 41 8.86 -23.34 45.58
CA TYR A 41 8.95 -23.04 47.01
C TYR A 41 9.41 -24.26 47.81
N HIS A 42 10.04 -24.01 48.97
CA HIS A 42 10.45 -25.08 49.89
C HIS A 42 9.48 -25.21 51.07
N GLU A 43 8.96 -24.09 51.57
CA GLU A 43 7.93 -24.04 52.62
C GLU A 43 6.76 -23.17 52.17
N PRO A 44 5.49 -23.55 52.43
CA PRO A 44 4.32 -22.76 52.01
C PRO A 44 4.32 -21.32 52.53
N GLN A 45 4.94 -21.08 53.68
CA GLN A 45 5.04 -19.77 54.32
C GLN A 45 5.85 -18.78 53.47
N GLN A 46 6.80 -19.26 52.65
CA GLN A 46 7.59 -18.45 51.72
C GLN A 46 6.72 -17.80 50.63
N LEU A 47 5.62 -18.43 50.23
CA LEU A 47 4.71 -17.86 49.23
C LEU A 47 3.92 -16.65 49.79
N ILE A 48 3.69 -16.63 51.11
CA ILE A 48 3.06 -15.51 51.81
C ILE A 48 4.08 -14.40 52.04
N ASP A 49 5.30 -14.76 52.46
CA ASP A 49 6.38 -13.80 52.72
C ASP A 49 6.87 -13.09 51.44
N LEU A 50 6.89 -13.80 50.30
CA LEU A 50 7.17 -13.23 48.98
C LEU A 50 6.01 -12.40 48.42
N GLY A 51 4.85 -12.38 49.10
CA GLY A 51 3.66 -11.66 48.64
C GLY A 51 3.02 -12.27 47.40
N VAL A 52 3.26 -13.55 47.11
CA VAL A 52 2.58 -14.28 46.01
C VAL A 52 1.15 -14.63 46.43
N LEU A 53 0.98 -15.06 47.68
CA LEU A 53 -0.32 -15.40 48.28
C LEU A 53 -0.68 -14.38 49.37
N ARG A 54 -1.95 -13.99 49.41
CA ARG A 54 -2.54 -13.14 50.45
C ARG A 54 -3.57 -13.94 51.24
N GLN A 55 -3.50 -13.83 52.57
CA GLN A 55 -4.45 -14.47 53.47
C GLN A 55 -5.72 -13.62 53.60
N LYS A 56 -6.89 -14.19 53.29
CA LYS A 56 -8.21 -13.58 53.54
C LYS A 56 -8.64 -13.78 55.00
N THR A 57 -9.61 -12.97 55.44
CA THR A 57 -10.18 -12.93 56.80
C THR A 57 -10.81 -14.23 57.32
N ARG A 58 -10.85 -15.32 56.53
CA ARG A 58 -11.37 -16.65 56.91
C ARG A 58 -10.36 -17.80 56.74
N GLY A 59 -9.07 -17.52 56.57
CA GLY A 59 -8.04 -18.55 56.43
C GLY A 59 -7.90 -19.15 55.02
N SER A 60 -8.58 -18.60 54.02
CA SER A 60 -8.36 -18.94 52.60
C SER A 60 -7.22 -18.11 52.02
N LEU A 61 -6.34 -18.74 51.25
CA LEU A 61 -5.24 -18.08 50.55
C LEU A 61 -5.61 -17.79 49.09
N GLU A 62 -5.39 -16.56 48.62
CA GLU A 62 -5.61 -16.15 47.22
C GLU A 62 -4.35 -15.52 46.63
N LEU A 63 -4.22 -15.50 45.30
CA LEU A 63 -3.15 -14.76 44.63
C LEU A 63 -3.22 -13.29 45.06
N ALA A 64 -2.11 -12.72 45.51
CA ALA A 64 -2.08 -11.34 46.01
C ALA A 64 -2.40 -10.30 44.91
N ASN A 65 -2.23 -10.68 43.63
CA ASN A 65 -2.58 -9.84 42.49
C ASN A 65 -4.05 -10.00 42.10
N THR A 66 -4.90 -9.09 42.59
CA THR A 66 -6.34 -9.09 42.30
C THR A 66 -6.73 -8.42 40.99
N GLU A 67 -5.80 -7.76 40.30
CA GLU A 67 -6.08 -7.02 39.06
C GLU A 67 -5.73 -7.81 37.78
N SER A 68 -4.99 -8.92 37.91
CA SER A 68 -4.60 -9.77 36.78
C SER A 68 -5.62 -10.88 36.50
N SER A 69 -5.74 -11.28 35.23
CA SER A 69 -6.59 -12.41 34.81
C SER A 69 -6.01 -13.79 35.20
N VAL A 70 -4.88 -13.78 35.90
CA VAL A 70 -4.09 -14.96 36.24
C VAL A 70 -4.63 -15.58 37.52
N SER A 71 -4.90 -16.87 37.47
CA SER A 71 -5.31 -17.68 38.60
C SER A 71 -4.31 -18.80 38.87
N ILE A 72 -4.49 -19.44 40.02
CA ILE A 72 -3.74 -20.64 40.38
C ILE A 72 -4.42 -21.80 39.66
N VAL A 73 -3.69 -22.45 38.76
CA VAL A 73 -4.27 -23.49 37.88
C VAL A 73 -3.85 -24.89 38.30
N GLY A 74 -2.74 -25.02 39.02
CA GLY A 74 -2.27 -26.30 39.53
C GLY A 74 -0.95 -26.22 40.28
N TYR A 75 -0.35 -27.38 40.52
CA TYR A 75 0.79 -27.54 41.42
C TYR A 75 1.66 -28.77 41.09
N PHE A 76 2.84 -28.77 41.71
CA PHE A 76 3.77 -29.90 41.83
C PHE A 76 3.98 -30.25 43.30
N GLY A 77 3.99 -31.55 43.62
CA GLY A 77 4.31 -32.04 44.96
C GLY A 77 3.21 -31.77 45.99
N GLU A 78 3.58 -31.26 47.17
CA GLU A 78 2.65 -30.97 48.26
C GLU A 78 2.06 -29.55 48.14
N ILE A 79 0.75 -29.41 48.35
CA ILE A 79 0.04 -28.11 48.44
C ILE A 79 -0.28 -27.79 49.92
N PRO A 80 -0.24 -26.51 50.34
CA PRO A 80 -0.90 -26.08 51.59
C PRO A 80 -2.41 -26.38 51.57
N GLU A 81 -2.92 -27.11 52.57
CA GLU A 81 -4.31 -27.60 52.64
C GLU A 81 -5.38 -26.51 52.42
N GLU A 82 -5.08 -25.27 52.79
CA GLU A 82 -5.92 -24.07 52.64
C GLU A 82 -6.20 -23.65 51.18
N LEU A 83 -5.44 -24.18 50.20
CA LEU A 83 -5.61 -23.94 48.76
C LEU A 83 -6.27 -25.11 48.00
N ARG A 84 -6.45 -26.26 48.65
CA ARG A 84 -6.85 -27.50 47.97
C ARG A 84 -8.29 -27.41 47.49
N THR A 85 -8.48 -27.23 46.18
CA THR A 85 -9.78 -27.19 45.51
C THR A 85 -9.82 -28.26 44.43
N ASP A 86 -10.98 -28.90 44.23
CA ASP A 86 -11.19 -29.97 43.21
C ASP A 86 -10.92 -29.50 41.77
N GLU A 87 -10.75 -28.19 41.57
CA GLU A 87 -10.50 -27.57 40.28
C GLU A 87 -9.01 -27.47 39.90
N LEU A 88 -8.09 -27.65 40.85
CA LEU A 88 -6.64 -27.58 40.60
C LEU A 88 -6.14 -28.85 39.92
N LEU A 89 -5.25 -28.71 38.94
CA LEU A 89 -4.63 -29.84 38.27
C LEU A 89 -3.28 -30.18 38.90
N GLU A 90 -3.07 -31.47 39.15
CA GLU A 90 -1.74 -32.00 39.43
C GLU A 90 -0.97 -32.08 38.12
N PHE A 91 0.23 -31.49 38.11
CA PHE A 91 1.14 -31.51 36.97
C PHE A 91 2.31 -32.44 37.25
N THR A 92 2.73 -33.19 36.24
CA THR A 92 3.90 -34.07 36.29
C THR A 92 4.99 -33.54 35.37
N ILE A 93 6.26 -33.83 35.65
CA ILE A 93 7.36 -33.49 34.75
C ILE A 93 7.79 -34.76 34.03
N ASP A 94 7.57 -34.81 32.71
CA ASP A 94 8.05 -35.89 31.86
C ASP A 94 9.10 -35.32 30.89
N HIS A 95 10.31 -35.88 30.92
CA HIS A 95 11.46 -35.42 30.12
C HIS A 95 11.72 -33.89 30.17
N GLY A 96 11.63 -33.28 31.36
CA GLY A 96 11.86 -31.83 31.56
C GLY A 96 10.69 -30.93 31.18
N ILE A 97 9.53 -31.51 30.85
CA ILE A 97 8.34 -30.77 30.39
C ILE A 97 7.16 -31.08 31.30
N ILE A 98 6.37 -30.03 31.57
CA ILE A 98 5.18 -30.12 32.40
C ILE A 98 4.03 -30.74 31.59
N THR A 99 3.63 -31.94 32.00
CA THR A 99 2.57 -32.75 31.39
C THR A 99 1.42 -32.98 32.38
N THR A 100 0.28 -33.41 31.84
CA THR A 100 -0.87 -33.88 32.63
C THR A 100 -1.30 -35.22 32.04
N ASP A 101 -1.80 -36.14 32.88
CA ASP A 101 -2.01 -37.58 32.63
C ASP A 101 -2.86 -37.99 31.40
N SER A 102 -3.33 -37.06 30.56
CA SER A 102 -4.20 -37.44 29.43
C SER A 102 -4.15 -36.57 28.17
N ARG A 103 -3.23 -35.58 28.01
CA ARG A 103 -3.50 -34.46 27.07
C ARG A 103 -2.30 -33.87 26.33
N MET A 104 -2.61 -33.26 25.19
CA MET A 104 -1.66 -32.69 24.24
C MET A 104 -1.08 -31.36 24.75
N THR A 105 0.22 -31.33 25.00
CA THR A 105 0.98 -30.12 25.34
C THR A 105 1.43 -29.40 24.07
N VAL A 106 1.16 -28.09 24.02
CA VAL A 106 1.52 -27.21 22.92
C VAL A 106 2.55 -26.19 23.42
N LEU A 107 3.73 -26.19 22.81
CA LEU A 107 4.81 -25.26 23.14
C LEU A 107 4.66 -23.96 22.37
N PHE A 108 4.87 -22.81 23.01
CA PHE A 108 4.90 -21.53 22.32
C PHE A 108 5.94 -20.57 22.94
N ASP A 109 6.43 -19.66 22.11
CA ASP A 109 7.25 -18.53 22.58
C ASP A 109 6.31 -17.35 22.89
N PRO A 110 6.29 -16.78 24.10
CA PRO A 110 5.43 -15.64 24.42
C PRO A 110 5.89 -14.42 23.59
N PRO A 111 5.00 -13.82 22.77
CA PRO A 111 5.42 -12.83 21.80
C PRO A 111 5.60 -11.46 22.47
N PRO A 112 6.78 -10.83 22.41
CA PRO A 112 7.00 -9.54 23.05
C PRO A 112 6.31 -8.41 22.26
N PRO A 113 5.35 -7.69 22.85
CA PRO A 113 4.59 -6.65 22.17
C PRO A 113 5.45 -5.44 21.79
N ASN A 114 6.50 -5.15 22.59
CA ASN A 114 7.50 -4.11 22.30
C ASN A 114 8.24 -4.34 20.97
N SER A 115 8.30 -5.59 20.50
CA SER A 115 8.89 -5.94 19.22
C SER A 115 7.85 -6.08 18.10
N MET A 116 6.58 -5.75 18.32
CA MET A 116 5.48 -5.92 17.35
C MET A 116 5.31 -7.39 16.93
N GLN A 117 5.54 -8.32 17.85
CA GLN A 117 5.31 -9.74 17.62
C GLN A 117 3.98 -10.11 18.28
N PHE A 118 3.15 -10.86 17.55
CA PHE A 118 1.91 -11.45 18.06
C PHE A 118 1.47 -12.59 17.14
N TYR A 119 0.71 -13.53 17.67
CA TYR A 119 0.05 -14.59 16.92
C TYR A 119 -1.24 -14.08 16.27
N THR A 120 -1.44 -14.41 15.01
CA THR A 120 -2.65 -14.05 14.25
C THR A 120 -3.02 -15.18 13.29
N LEU A 121 -4.31 -15.39 13.09
CA LEU A 121 -4.83 -16.34 12.10
C LEU A 121 -4.76 -15.77 10.69
N LEU A 122 -5.07 -14.48 10.55
CA LEU A 122 -5.10 -13.77 9.27
C LEU A 122 -3.85 -12.90 9.11
N PRO A 123 -3.30 -12.82 7.89
CA PRO A 123 -2.15 -11.97 7.62
C PRO A 123 -2.48 -10.49 7.82
N ILE A 124 -1.51 -9.72 8.32
CA ILE A 124 -1.62 -8.27 8.43
C ILE A 124 -1.87 -7.65 7.04
N SER A 125 -2.90 -6.81 6.94
CA SER A 125 -3.18 -6.04 5.72
C SER A 125 -2.21 -4.85 5.60
N ILE A 126 -1.24 -4.95 4.69
CA ILE A 126 -0.27 -3.88 4.42
C ILE A 126 -0.90 -2.73 3.62
N SER A 127 -1.82 -3.03 2.70
CA SER A 127 -2.60 -2.03 1.96
C SER A 127 -4.04 -1.97 2.47
N LEU A 128 -4.70 -0.82 2.27
CA LEU A 128 -6.16 -0.80 2.35
C LEU A 128 -6.64 -1.48 1.06
N THR A 129 -7.15 -2.71 1.16
CA THR A 129 -7.77 -3.35 0.00
C THR A 129 -8.81 -2.38 -0.54
N PRO A 130 -8.79 -2.02 -1.84
CA PRO A 130 -9.78 -1.11 -2.38
C PRO A 130 -11.14 -1.75 -2.11
N SER A 131 -11.95 -1.16 -1.23
CA SER A 131 -13.32 -1.65 -1.08
C SER A 131 -13.91 -1.60 -2.48
N LYS A 132 -14.46 -2.74 -2.94
CA LYS A 132 -15.26 -2.76 -4.17
C LYS A 132 -16.20 -1.58 -4.06
N ARG A 133 -16.11 -0.63 -5.00
CA ARG A 133 -16.84 0.65 -4.98
C ARG A 133 -18.33 0.43 -4.74
N SER A 134 -18.75 0.40 -3.49
CA SER A 134 -20.12 0.65 -3.06
C SER A 134 -20.24 2.15 -2.86
N SER A 135 -21.31 2.73 -3.38
CA SER A 135 -21.58 4.15 -3.20
C SER A 135 -21.69 4.49 -1.70
N PRO A 136 -21.44 5.73 -1.25
CA PRO A 136 -21.50 6.09 0.17
C PRO A 136 -22.88 5.84 0.80
N LYS A 137 -23.97 5.83 0.02
CA LYS A 137 -25.31 5.43 0.48
C LYS A 137 -25.43 3.91 0.64
N THR A 138 -24.81 3.14 -0.25
CA THR A 138 -24.74 1.68 -0.14
C THR A 138 -23.83 1.23 0.99
N ASP A 139 -22.79 2.00 1.34
CA ASP A 139 -21.89 1.71 2.47
C ASP A 139 -22.54 1.97 3.83
N SER A 140 -23.39 3.00 3.98
CA SER A 140 -24.14 3.19 5.24
C SER A 140 -25.18 2.08 5.41
N PHE A 141 -25.91 1.74 4.34
CA PHE A 141 -26.85 0.63 4.35
C PHE A 141 -26.16 -0.72 4.50
N MET A 142 -25.02 -0.97 3.86
CA MET A 142 -24.26 -2.22 4.03
C MET A 142 -23.56 -2.29 5.38
N LYS A 143 -23.18 -1.18 6.00
CA LYS A 143 -22.74 -1.15 7.40
C LYS A 143 -23.88 -1.44 8.35
N LEU A 144 -25.03 -0.79 8.19
CA LEU A 144 -26.24 -1.08 8.95
C LEU A 144 -26.67 -2.54 8.77
N ILE A 145 -26.63 -3.05 7.53
CA ILE A 145 -26.88 -4.46 7.23
C ILE A 145 -25.82 -5.31 7.90
N LYS A 146 -24.51 -5.08 7.77
CA LYS A 146 -23.47 -5.87 8.47
C LYS A 146 -23.55 -5.78 10.00
N GLU A 147 -24.05 -4.69 10.54
CA GLU A 147 -24.31 -4.50 11.98
C GLU A 147 -25.58 -5.25 12.41
N HIS A 148 -26.53 -5.50 11.50
CA HIS A 148 -27.82 -6.17 11.76
C HIS A 148 -27.94 -7.59 11.18
N THR A 149 -27.02 -8.00 10.31
CA THR A 149 -26.83 -9.38 9.86
C THR A 149 -25.67 -9.91 10.67
N PRO A 150 -25.90 -10.79 11.67
CA PRO A 150 -24.79 -11.52 12.24
C PRO A 150 -24.06 -12.18 11.07
N GLY A 151 -22.73 -12.06 11.06
CA GLY A 151 -21.91 -12.87 10.17
C GLY A 151 -22.29 -14.35 10.35
N PRO A 152 -21.94 -15.24 9.39
CA PRO A 152 -22.07 -16.67 9.66
C PRO A 152 -21.44 -16.94 11.04
N PRO A 153 -22.17 -17.57 11.97
CA PRO A 153 -21.62 -17.86 13.29
C PRO A 153 -20.31 -18.60 13.06
N LEU A 154 -19.23 -18.10 13.63
CA LEU A 154 -17.97 -18.85 13.61
C LEU A 154 -18.27 -20.22 14.23
N ASP A 155 -17.69 -21.27 13.65
CA ASP A 155 -17.79 -22.58 14.26
C ASP A 155 -17.24 -22.48 15.70
N PRO A 156 -17.86 -23.13 16.71
CA PRO A 156 -17.43 -23.02 18.12
C PRO A 156 -15.93 -23.29 18.32
N CYS A 157 -15.32 -24.11 17.44
CA CYS A 157 -13.89 -24.36 17.43
C CYS A 157 -13.05 -23.17 16.94
N GLU A 158 -13.53 -22.39 15.96
CA GLU A 158 -12.85 -21.19 15.47
C GLU A 158 -12.90 -20.06 16.51
N GLU A 159 -14.03 -19.92 17.22
CA GLU A 159 -14.17 -18.96 18.32
C GLU A 159 -13.19 -19.30 19.47
N LEU A 160 -13.16 -20.57 19.91
CA LEU A 160 -12.20 -21.05 20.91
C LEU A 160 -10.74 -20.85 20.47
N LEU A 161 -10.42 -21.07 19.21
CA LEU A 161 -9.08 -20.85 18.65
C LEU A 161 -8.72 -19.36 18.69
N SER A 162 -9.66 -18.47 18.35
CA SER A 162 -9.44 -17.02 18.38
C SER A 162 -9.17 -16.53 19.81
N LEU A 163 -9.97 -16.99 20.78
CA LEU A 163 -9.80 -16.71 22.21
C LEU A 163 -8.46 -17.25 22.74
N SER A 164 -8.08 -18.45 22.32
CA SER A 164 -6.79 -19.06 22.70
C SER A 164 -5.62 -18.22 22.19
N ILE A 165 -5.67 -17.75 20.95
CA ILE A 165 -4.62 -16.91 20.36
C ILE A 165 -4.52 -15.55 21.06
N ASP A 166 -5.66 -14.93 21.38
CA ASP A 166 -5.65 -13.65 22.09
C ASP A 166 -5.09 -13.82 23.51
N THR A 167 -5.38 -14.96 24.17
CA THR A 167 -4.76 -15.32 25.45
C THR A 167 -3.24 -15.54 25.33
N LEU A 168 -2.78 -16.22 24.27
CA LEU A 168 -1.34 -16.37 23.99
C LEU A 168 -0.65 -15.01 23.79
N ASN A 169 -1.33 -14.05 23.18
CA ASN A 169 -0.82 -12.70 22.96
C ASN A 169 -0.76 -11.86 24.24
N THR A 170 -1.67 -12.07 25.20
CA THR A 170 -1.67 -11.36 26.50
C THR A 170 -0.68 -11.94 27.51
N CYS A 171 -0.25 -13.19 27.35
CA CYS A 171 0.65 -13.89 28.27
C CYS A 171 1.90 -13.09 28.65
N TRP A 172 2.56 -12.46 27.67
CA TRP A 172 3.74 -11.64 27.93
C TRP A 172 3.41 -10.45 28.85
N THR A 173 2.29 -9.78 28.58
CA THR A 173 1.87 -8.59 29.34
C THR A 173 1.43 -8.95 30.75
N GLU A 174 0.64 -10.02 30.91
CA GLU A 174 0.21 -10.51 32.23
C GLU A 174 1.40 -10.96 33.07
N ARG A 175 2.40 -11.63 32.47
CA ARG A 175 3.65 -11.98 33.16
C ARG A 175 4.42 -10.74 33.62
N GLN A 176 4.52 -9.71 32.80
CA GLN A 176 5.20 -8.45 33.17
C GLN A 176 4.49 -7.72 34.32
N LYS A 177 3.15 -7.76 34.36
CA LYS A 177 2.37 -7.24 35.50
C LYS A 177 2.69 -8.02 36.78
N LEU A 178 2.68 -9.35 36.72
CA LEU A 178 3.01 -10.21 37.87
C LEU A 178 4.41 -9.94 38.44
N VAL A 179 5.40 -9.80 37.56
CA VAL A 179 6.78 -9.49 37.96
C VAL A 179 6.88 -8.13 38.66
N ARG A 180 6.14 -7.14 38.17
CA ARG A 180 6.10 -5.80 38.79
C ARG A 180 5.41 -5.81 40.15
N ASP A 181 4.28 -6.51 40.25
CA ASP A 181 3.43 -6.47 41.44
C ASP A 181 4.01 -7.33 42.58
N ILE A 182 4.86 -8.32 42.27
CA ILE A 182 5.51 -9.22 43.23
C ILE A 182 7.05 -9.16 43.07
N PRO A 183 7.73 -8.23 43.77
CA PRO A 183 9.18 -8.07 43.69
C PRO A 183 9.91 -9.28 44.30
N GLY A 184 10.56 -10.09 43.47
CA GLY A 184 11.29 -11.30 43.89
C GLY A 184 11.11 -12.52 42.96
N ILE A 185 10.08 -12.50 42.11
CA ILE A 185 9.83 -13.51 41.06
C ILE A 185 10.91 -13.48 39.95
N GLU A 186 11.66 -12.37 39.83
CA GLU A 186 12.63 -12.10 38.75
C GLU A 186 13.85 -13.02 38.70
N LYS A 187 14.15 -13.78 39.77
CA LYS A 187 15.39 -14.56 39.90
C LYS A 187 15.62 -15.62 38.80
N HIS A 188 14.60 -15.94 38.00
CA HIS A 188 14.67 -16.95 36.93
C HIS A 188 14.60 -16.37 35.50
N TRP A 189 14.71 -15.05 35.32
CA TRP A 189 14.69 -14.42 34.00
C TRP A 189 15.94 -13.55 33.77
N GLU A 190 17.07 -14.18 33.44
CA GLU A 190 18.25 -13.48 32.92
C GLU A 190 18.04 -13.07 31.45
N ALA A 191 17.30 -12.00 31.26
CA ALA A 191 17.53 -11.08 30.16
C ALA A 191 17.14 -9.67 30.62
N ALA A 192 17.76 -9.24 31.73
CA ALA A 192 17.83 -7.84 32.08
C ALA A 192 18.47 -7.10 30.89
N SER A 193 17.63 -6.47 30.07
CA SER A 193 18.07 -5.57 29.03
C SER A 193 19.04 -4.57 29.67
N ILE A 194 20.22 -4.42 29.08
CA ILE A 194 21.28 -3.44 29.38
C ILE A 194 20.76 -1.96 29.40
N LEU A 195 19.45 -1.75 29.23
CA LEU A 195 18.76 -0.48 29.09
C LEU A 195 17.91 -0.05 30.29
N SER A 196 17.79 -0.86 31.37
CA SER A 196 17.01 -0.47 32.56
C SER A 196 17.54 0.80 33.27
N PRO A 197 18.87 1.07 33.35
CA PRO A 197 19.36 2.31 33.96
C PRO A 197 19.08 3.54 33.08
N PHE A 198 19.15 3.37 31.75
CA PHE A 198 18.88 4.42 30.77
C PHE A 198 17.39 4.81 30.75
N ARG A 199 16.50 3.84 30.96
CA ARG A 199 15.05 4.05 31.01
C ARG A 199 14.63 4.83 32.25
N GLN A 200 15.25 4.55 33.40
CA GLN A 200 15.07 5.34 34.61
C GLN A 200 15.58 6.77 34.43
N LEU A 201 16.79 6.96 33.87
CA LEU A 201 17.35 8.30 33.60
C LEU A 201 16.44 9.15 32.68
N VAL A 202 15.91 8.57 31.60
CA VAL A 202 14.96 9.25 30.69
C VAL A 202 13.63 9.57 31.39
N SER A 203 13.14 8.68 32.27
CA SER A 203 11.90 8.95 33.03
C SER A 203 12.07 10.06 34.07
N THR A 204 13.21 10.14 34.75
CA THR A 204 13.52 11.16 35.76
C THR A 204 13.76 12.54 35.11
N ILE A 205 14.42 12.59 33.94
CA ILE A 205 14.57 13.82 33.15
C ILE A 205 13.20 14.31 32.63
N LYS A 206 12.31 13.39 32.26
CA LYS A 206 10.96 13.69 31.76
C LYS A 206 10.02 14.15 32.88
N SER A 207 10.12 13.62 34.10
CA SER A 207 9.22 13.98 35.21
C SER A 207 9.53 15.36 35.82
N SER A 208 10.80 15.76 35.89
CA SER A 208 11.18 16.99 36.61
C SER A 208 11.18 18.26 35.75
N PHE A 209 11.40 18.16 34.43
CA PHE A 209 11.45 19.35 33.53
C PHE A 209 10.15 19.57 32.72
N MET A 210 9.36 18.51 32.43
CA MET A 210 8.17 18.60 31.57
C MET A 210 6.84 18.88 32.32
N GLN A 211 6.76 18.65 33.62
CA GLN A 211 5.47 18.72 34.34
C GLN A 211 5.04 20.14 34.75
N LEU A 212 5.98 21.10 34.86
CA LEU A 212 5.66 22.43 35.42
C LEU A 212 5.61 23.58 34.39
N TYR A 213 6.50 23.60 33.40
CA TYR A 213 6.59 24.70 32.40
C TYR A 213 5.90 24.40 31.05
N LEU A 214 5.83 23.12 30.66
CA LEU A 214 5.34 22.69 29.36
C LEU A 214 3.83 22.96 29.12
N PRO A 215 2.90 22.64 30.03
CA PRO A 215 1.47 22.75 29.73
C PRO A 215 0.94 24.19 29.69
N PHE A 216 1.58 25.15 30.36
CA PHE A 216 1.12 26.53 30.44
C PHE A 216 1.42 27.34 29.16
N VAL A 217 2.55 27.07 28.51
CA VAL A 217 2.96 27.74 27.25
C VAL A 217 2.51 26.93 26.02
N LEU A 218 2.56 25.59 26.06
CA LEU A 218 2.24 24.78 24.89
C LEU A 218 0.76 24.53 24.67
N ARG A 219 -0.12 24.60 25.69
CA ARG A 219 -1.58 24.45 25.46
C ARG A 219 -2.17 25.51 24.52
N PRO A 220 -1.94 26.83 24.69
CA PRO A 220 -2.43 27.80 23.72
C PRO A 220 -1.76 27.63 22.35
N MET A 221 -0.45 27.35 22.30
CA MET A 221 0.27 27.14 21.03
C MET A 221 -0.20 25.89 20.28
N THR A 222 -0.49 24.80 20.98
CA THR A 222 -1.01 23.55 20.38
C THR A 222 -2.44 23.73 19.90
N SER A 223 -3.30 24.43 20.63
CA SER A 223 -4.64 24.81 20.16
C SER A 223 -4.59 25.66 18.90
N VAL A 224 -3.74 26.70 18.86
CA VAL A 224 -3.54 27.54 17.65
C VAL A 224 -3.02 26.71 16.47
N LEU A 225 -2.04 25.83 16.71
CA LEU A 225 -1.51 24.91 15.70
C LEU A 225 -2.60 23.96 15.16
N LEU A 226 -3.49 23.45 16.01
CA LEU A 226 -4.60 22.58 15.61
C LEU A 226 -5.61 23.32 14.72
N TYR A 227 -6.00 24.55 15.08
CA TYR A 227 -6.85 25.37 14.23
C TYR A 227 -6.18 25.70 12.89
N LEU A 228 -4.86 25.94 12.88
CA LEU A 228 -4.09 26.15 11.66
C LEU A 228 -4.06 24.88 10.78
N ILE A 229 -3.88 23.70 11.37
CA ILE A 229 -3.95 22.41 10.65
C ILE A 229 -5.34 22.19 10.06
N ILE A 230 -6.41 22.53 10.79
CA ILE A 230 -7.79 22.40 10.30
C ILE A 230 -8.06 23.38 9.16
N ALA A 231 -7.64 24.63 9.27
CA ALA A 231 -7.75 25.63 8.21
C ALA A 231 -6.97 25.19 6.95
N ALA A 232 -5.73 24.71 7.12
CA ALA A 232 -4.92 24.17 6.03
C ALA A 232 -5.61 22.96 5.37
N ARG A 233 -6.23 22.07 6.16
CA ARG A 233 -7.01 20.94 5.66
C ARG A 233 -8.20 21.41 4.82
N HIS A 234 -8.92 22.44 5.23
CA HIS A 234 -10.02 23.02 4.44
C HIS A 234 -9.53 23.54 3.09
N VAL A 235 -8.40 24.26 3.06
CA VAL A 235 -7.77 24.72 1.81
C VAL A 235 -7.38 23.54 0.92
N CYS A 236 -6.79 22.49 1.50
CA CYS A 236 -6.43 21.28 0.76
C CYS A 236 -7.65 20.61 0.13
N LEU A 237 -8.79 20.53 0.84
CA LEU A 237 -10.03 19.95 0.31
C LEU A 237 -10.60 20.75 -0.86
N ILE A 238 -10.52 22.08 -0.81
CA ILE A 238 -10.92 22.96 -1.91
C ILE A 238 -10.03 22.70 -3.13
N LEU A 239 -8.71 22.62 -2.93
CA LEU A 239 -7.76 22.37 -4.01
C LEU A 239 -7.95 20.98 -4.64
N ILE A 240 -8.16 19.94 -3.83
CA ILE A 240 -8.51 18.59 -4.30
C ILE A 240 -9.81 18.63 -5.13
N SER A 241 -10.82 19.38 -4.68
CA SER A 241 -12.08 19.53 -5.44
C SER A 241 -11.83 20.18 -6.80
N LEU A 242 -11.00 21.22 -6.85
CA LEU A 242 -10.60 21.90 -8.09
C LEU A 242 -9.91 20.94 -9.07
N LEU A 243 -8.94 20.15 -8.58
CA LEU A 243 -8.17 19.21 -9.40
C LEU A 243 -9.03 18.07 -9.95
N ASN A 244 -10.01 17.61 -9.17
CA ASN A 244 -10.93 16.53 -9.56
C ASN A 244 -12.16 17.03 -10.34
N LYS A 245 -12.39 18.35 -10.43
CA LYS A 245 -13.54 18.90 -11.13
C LYS A 245 -13.42 18.62 -12.63
N ARG A 246 -14.47 18.06 -13.21
CA ARG A 246 -14.60 17.93 -14.67
C ARG A 246 -15.28 19.17 -15.21
N LEU A 247 -14.67 19.80 -16.21
CA LEU A 247 -15.19 21.03 -16.82
C LEU A 247 -16.44 20.74 -17.69
N SER A 248 -16.49 19.57 -18.34
CA SER A 248 -17.64 19.03 -19.06
C SER A 248 -17.71 17.51 -18.87
N GLN A 249 -18.84 16.87 -19.17
CA GLN A 249 -19.00 15.41 -19.03
C GLN A 249 -18.01 14.62 -19.92
N ASP A 250 -17.62 15.19 -21.05
CA ASP A 250 -16.72 14.57 -22.04
C ASP A 250 -15.24 14.93 -21.85
N LEU A 251 -14.93 15.96 -21.05
CA LEU A 251 -13.55 16.41 -20.84
C LEU A 251 -12.89 15.67 -19.67
N PRO A 252 -11.64 15.19 -19.82
CA PRO A 252 -10.89 14.61 -18.72
C PRO A 252 -10.64 15.63 -17.61
N SER A 253 -10.55 15.17 -16.35
CA SER A 253 -10.14 16.02 -15.24
C SER A 253 -8.64 16.36 -15.32
N LEU A 254 -8.19 17.40 -14.62
CA LEU A 254 -6.79 17.83 -14.68
C LEU A 254 -5.83 16.71 -14.25
N ILE A 255 -6.25 15.92 -13.26
CA ILE A 255 -5.57 14.73 -12.76
C ILE A 255 -5.42 13.64 -13.83
N GLU A 256 -6.34 13.55 -14.79
CA GLU A 256 -6.24 12.56 -15.86
C GLU A 256 -5.29 12.98 -16.98
N ILE A 257 -4.98 14.27 -17.07
CA ILE A 257 -4.11 14.86 -18.09
C ILE A 257 -2.67 14.98 -17.58
N SER A 258 -2.49 15.49 -16.36
CA SER A 258 -1.22 15.93 -15.81
C SER A 258 -0.74 15.05 -14.67
N ALA A 259 0.50 14.56 -14.76
CA ALA A 259 1.17 13.82 -13.70
C ALA A 259 1.41 14.70 -12.46
N THR A 260 1.70 15.99 -12.65
CA THR A 260 1.89 16.90 -11.52
C THR A 260 0.60 17.12 -10.74
N ALA A 261 -0.54 17.26 -11.42
CA ALA A 261 -1.84 17.34 -10.78
C ALA A 261 -2.14 16.07 -9.95
N GLN A 262 -1.76 14.88 -10.44
CA GLN A 262 -1.88 13.64 -9.67
C GLN A 262 -1.01 13.64 -8.41
N GLN A 263 0.26 14.06 -8.54
CA GLN A 263 1.17 14.09 -7.40
C GLN A 263 0.75 15.11 -6.34
N ILE A 264 0.26 16.28 -6.77
CA ILE A 264 -0.33 17.28 -5.87
C ILE A 264 -1.54 16.69 -5.14
N ASP A 265 -2.48 16.08 -5.86
CA ASP A 265 -3.67 15.48 -5.25
C ASP A 265 -3.29 14.41 -4.22
N LEU A 266 -2.34 13.52 -4.53
CA LEU A 266 -1.83 12.51 -3.61
C LEU A 266 -1.29 13.13 -2.31
N ARG A 267 -0.40 14.14 -2.42
CA ARG A 267 0.19 14.79 -1.25
C ARG A 267 -0.84 15.56 -0.42
N LEU A 268 -1.81 16.22 -1.05
CA LEU A 268 -2.91 16.88 -0.34
C LEU A 268 -3.79 15.87 0.41
N GLN A 269 -4.07 14.71 -0.20
CA GLN A 269 -4.84 13.65 0.45
C GLN A 269 -4.07 13.03 1.62
N GLN A 270 -2.77 12.76 1.45
CA GLN A 270 -1.89 12.31 2.53
C GLN A 270 -1.87 13.31 3.69
N PHE A 271 -1.70 14.61 3.40
CA PHE A 271 -1.75 15.67 4.40
C PHE A 271 -3.08 15.74 5.14
N CYS A 272 -4.21 15.59 4.43
CA CYS A 272 -5.54 15.59 5.05
C CYS A 272 -5.79 14.37 5.95
N TYR A 273 -5.12 13.24 5.70
CA TYR A 273 -5.28 11.99 6.45
C TYR A 273 -4.26 11.84 7.59
N PHE A 274 -3.11 12.49 7.48
CA PHE A 274 -2.00 12.39 8.43
C PHE A 274 -2.40 12.71 9.88
N PRO A 275 -3.17 13.77 10.20
CA PRO A 275 -3.59 14.04 11.57
C PRO A 275 -4.46 12.92 12.14
N ILE A 276 -5.33 12.31 11.33
CA ILE A 276 -6.21 11.22 11.77
C ILE A 276 -5.38 9.98 12.12
N GLN A 277 -4.44 9.60 11.24
CA GLN A 277 -3.53 8.47 11.50
C GLN A 277 -2.68 8.71 12.74
N TYR A 278 -2.15 9.92 12.91
CA TYR A 278 -1.36 10.30 14.07
C TYR A 278 -2.17 10.21 15.36
N LEU A 279 -3.37 10.79 15.41
CA LEU A 279 -4.21 10.75 16.61
C LEU A 279 -4.58 9.32 17.01
N ARG A 280 -4.92 8.47 16.04
CA ARG A 280 -5.20 7.04 16.30
C ARG A 280 -3.98 6.29 16.82
N THR A 281 -2.78 6.67 16.40
CA THR A 281 -1.54 6.01 16.84
C THR A 281 -1.09 6.51 18.22
N THR A 282 -1.14 7.82 18.45
CA THR A 282 -0.62 8.47 19.66
C THR A 282 -1.56 8.37 20.85
N ARG A 283 -2.88 8.50 20.65
CA ARG A 283 -3.88 8.40 21.74
C ARG A 283 -3.81 7.08 22.48
N LEU A 284 -3.49 6.00 21.78
CA LEU A 284 -3.39 4.66 22.36
C LEU A 284 -2.01 4.38 22.96
N ALA A 285 -0.95 4.98 22.42
CA ALA A 285 0.37 4.97 23.07
C ALA A 285 0.40 5.78 24.39
N SER A 286 -0.48 6.76 24.57
CA SER A 286 -0.66 7.46 25.86
C SER A 286 -1.57 6.73 26.85
N LEU A 287 -2.48 5.88 26.35
CA LEU A 287 -3.32 5.01 27.20
C LEU A 287 -2.56 3.77 27.69
N SER A 288 -1.43 3.40 27.07
CA SER A 288 -0.46 2.52 27.69
C SER A 288 0.28 3.28 28.79
N HIS A 289 -0.32 3.35 29.97
CA HIS A 289 0.43 3.61 31.18
C HIS A 289 1.60 2.59 31.21
N GLU A 290 2.83 3.09 31.39
CA GLU A 290 4.02 2.28 31.74
C GLU A 290 4.86 1.68 30.61
N GLY A 291 5.07 2.45 29.54
CA GLY A 291 6.31 2.40 28.76
C GLY A 291 6.53 1.18 27.85
N ALA A 292 5.66 0.17 27.88
CA ALA A 292 5.59 -0.87 26.87
C ALA A 292 4.59 -0.44 25.78
N MET A 293 5.00 -0.51 24.51
CA MET A 293 4.14 -0.16 23.38
C MET A 293 3.13 -1.29 23.16
N LEU A 294 2.01 -1.23 23.86
CA LEU A 294 0.90 -2.19 23.78
C LEU A 294 -0.17 -1.64 22.83
N LEU A 295 0.02 -1.80 21.52
CA LEU A 295 -1.06 -1.53 20.57
C LEU A 295 -2.00 -2.74 20.53
N PRO A 296 -3.33 -2.54 20.47
CA PRO A 296 -4.25 -3.62 20.14
C PRO A 296 -3.90 -4.23 18.77
N LYS A 297 -4.08 -5.56 18.64
CA LYS A 297 -3.80 -6.36 17.43
C LYS A 297 -4.30 -5.71 16.14
N ASP A 298 -5.50 -5.14 16.18
CA ASP A 298 -6.19 -4.55 15.04
C ASP A 298 -5.59 -3.23 14.55
N GLN A 299 -4.75 -2.59 15.37
CA GLN A 299 -4.23 -1.24 15.14
C GLN A 299 -2.77 -1.22 14.65
N TYR A 300 -2.04 -2.35 14.79
CA TYR A 300 -0.69 -2.50 14.22
C TYR A 300 -0.60 -2.25 12.69
N PRO A 301 -1.57 -2.68 11.85
CA PRO A 301 -1.56 -2.34 10.43
C PRO A 301 -1.62 -0.82 10.17
N GLU A 302 -2.36 -0.06 10.98
CA GLU A 302 -2.41 1.41 10.89
C GLU A 302 -1.06 2.05 11.22
N TYR A 303 -0.40 1.57 12.29
CA TYR A 303 0.95 2.01 12.65
C TYR A 303 1.94 1.75 11.51
N ILE A 304 1.99 0.52 10.98
CA ILE A 304 2.93 0.15 9.92
C ILE A 304 2.71 1.03 8.68
N ARG A 305 1.45 1.28 8.28
CA ARG A 305 1.11 2.15 7.14
C ARG A 305 1.52 3.59 7.36
N PHE A 306 1.27 4.14 8.56
CA PHE A 306 1.64 5.51 8.90
C PHE A 306 3.16 5.72 8.79
N TYR A 307 3.95 4.86 9.43
CA TYR A 307 5.41 4.96 9.36
C TYR A 307 5.95 4.66 7.98
N ASN A 308 5.33 3.75 7.21
CA ASN A 308 5.71 3.54 5.82
C ASN A 308 5.55 4.83 5.00
N THR A 309 4.38 5.47 5.06
CA THR A 309 4.13 6.74 4.36
C THR A 309 5.10 7.84 4.81
N LEU A 310 5.36 7.96 6.11
CA LEU A 310 6.30 8.93 6.66
C LEU A 310 7.73 8.72 6.12
N TRP A 311 8.24 7.49 6.17
CA TRP A 311 9.56 7.14 5.65
C TRP A 311 9.67 7.37 4.14
N LEU A 312 8.62 7.12 3.37
CA LEU A 312 8.61 7.41 1.93
C LEU A 312 8.66 8.92 1.66
N ILE A 313 7.88 9.73 2.39
CA ILE A 313 7.92 11.19 2.25
C ILE A 313 9.32 11.73 2.59
N VAL A 314 9.93 11.26 3.69
CA VAL A 314 11.27 11.72 4.09
C VAL A 314 12.31 11.34 3.04
N ASN A 315 12.32 10.09 2.56
CA ASN A 315 13.27 9.67 1.52
C ASN A 315 13.05 10.41 0.20
N ASP A 316 11.80 10.61 -0.21
CA ASP A 316 11.47 11.37 -1.43
C ASP A 316 11.96 12.82 -1.33
N LEU A 317 11.82 13.45 -0.17
CA LEU A 317 12.35 14.79 0.11
C LEU A 317 13.89 14.81 0.04
N THR A 318 14.57 13.87 0.71
CA THR A 318 16.04 13.79 0.70
C THR A 318 16.58 13.58 -0.71
N ILE A 319 16.00 12.66 -1.47
CA ILE A 319 16.38 12.40 -2.85
C ILE A 319 16.02 13.61 -3.73
N GLY A 320 14.91 14.29 -3.46
CA GLY A 320 14.53 15.52 -4.15
C GLY A 320 15.56 16.63 -3.99
N LEU A 321 16.09 16.84 -2.79
CA LEU A 321 17.17 17.80 -2.55
C LEU A 321 18.46 17.43 -3.31
N MET A 322 18.78 16.14 -3.40
CA MET A 322 19.90 15.65 -4.21
C MET A 322 19.67 15.90 -5.71
N VAL A 323 18.48 15.57 -6.23
CA VAL A 323 18.10 15.82 -7.62
C VAL A 323 18.19 17.32 -7.95
N ARG A 324 17.72 18.20 -7.06
CA ARG A 324 17.85 19.65 -7.22
C ARG A 324 19.31 20.07 -7.35
N ALA A 325 20.19 19.60 -6.46
CA ALA A 325 21.60 19.95 -6.51
C ALA A 325 22.22 19.59 -7.87
N ILE A 326 21.95 18.37 -8.36
CA ILE A 326 22.41 17.88 -9.66
C ILE A 326 21.84 18.73 -10.82
N LEU A 327 20.54 19.07 -10.77
CA LEU A 327 19.89 19.86 -11.82
C LEU A 327 20.45 21.29 -11.90
N LEU A 328 20.78 21.90 -10.76
CA LEU A 328 21.36 23.24 -10.71
C LEU A 328 22.83 23.24 -11.13
N GLU A 329 23.61 22.24 -10.70
CA GLU A 329 25.03 22.12 -11.04
C GLU A 329 25.23 21.89 -12.55
N HIS A 330 24.41 21.03 -13.16
CA HIS A 330 24.52 20.68 -14.58
C HIS A 330 23.49 21.36 -15.47
N GLN A 331 22.90 22.48 -15.03
CA GLN A 331 21.80 23.15 -15.72
C GLN A 331 22.11 23.45 -17.20
N THR A 332 23.29 23.97 -17.49
CA THR A 332 23.72 24.34 -18.85
C THR A 332 23.90 23.11 -19.74
N THR A 333 24.55 22.06 -19.22
CA THR A 333 24.72 20.78 -19.92
C THR A 333 23.37 20.14 -20.23
N ILE A 334 22.47 20.06 -19.25
CA ILE A 334 21.14 19.48 -19.41
C ILE A 334 20.31 20.30 -20.40
N SER A 335 20.34 21.64 -20.31
CA SER A 335 19.64 22.52 -21.26
C SER A 335 20.12 22.29 -22.69
N SER A 336 21.45 22.20 -22.88
CA SER A 336 22.05 21.95 -24.20
C SER A 336 21.73 20.56 -24.73
N PHE A 337 21.61 19.56 -23.85
CA PHE A 337 21.21 18.21 -24.21
C PHE A 337 19.74 18.16 -24.65
N ILE A 338 18.84 18.81 -23.90
CA ILE A 338 17.42 18.90 -24.28
C ILE A 338 17.28 19.60 -25.64
N ASP A 339 17.93 20.74 -25.83
CA ASP A 339 17.84 21.50 -27.08
C ASP A 339 18.43 20.71 -28.27
N LYS A 340 19.71 20.34 -28.20
CA LYS A 340 20.43 19.75 -29.34
C LYS A 340 20.01 18.31 -29.61
N PHE A 341 19.93 17.49 -28.57
CA PHE A 341 19.69 16.06 -28.72
C PHE A 341 18.20 15.71 -28.74
N VAL A 342 17.43 16.18 -27.76
CA VAL A 342 16.00 15.81 -27.69
C VAL A 342 15.20 16.56 -28.75
N VAL A 343 15.33 17.89 -28.81
CA VAL A 343 14.43 18.71 -29.64
C VAL A 343 14.90 18.79 -31.08
N GLN A 344 16.14 19.21 -31.33
CA GLN A 344 16.66 19.41 -32.69
C GLN A 344 16.93 18.07 -33.40
N ARG A 345 17.63 17.13 -32.74
CA ARG A 345 17.97 15.84 -33.35
C ARG A 345 16.76 14.89 -33.40
N LEU A 346 16.19 14.53 -32.24
CA LEU A 346 15.17 13.47 -32.17
C LEU A 346 13.79 13.94 -32.65
N LEU A 347 13.28 15.07 -32.13
CA LEU A 347 11.91 15.53 -32.43
C LEU A 347 11.78 16.28 -33.76
N SER A 348 12.88 16.85 -34.30
CA SER A 348 12.84 17.60 -35.55
C SER A 348 13.54 16.86 -36.69
N SER A 349 14.86 16.71 -36.65
CA SER A 349 15.65 16.17 -37.77
C SER A 349 15.33 14.71 -38.10
N GLU A 350 15.26 13.82 -37.10
CA GLU A 350 14.95 12.42 -37.35
C GLU A 350 13.51 12.21 -37.82
N MET A 351 12.56 13.02 -37.32
CA MET A 351 11.18 12.98 -37.79
C MET A 351 11.08 13.43 -39.25
N ASP A 352 11.78 14.51 -39.64
CA ASP A 352 11.86 14.96 -41.03
C ASP A 352 12.51 13.89 -41.93
N ASN A 353 13.60 13.28 -41.49
CA ASN A 353 14.28 12.18 -42.19
C ASN A 353 13.34 10.99 -42.41
N ILE A 354 12.58 10.59 -41.39
CA ILE A 354 11.58 9.51 -41.50
C ILE A 354 10.50 9.88 -42.52
N SER A 355 10.04 11.13 -42.53
CA SER A 355 9.05 11.61 -43.50
C SER A 355 9.55 11.51 -44.94
N VAL A 356 10.78 11.98 -45.19
CA VAL A 356 11.43 11.92 -46.50
C VAL A 356 11.71 10.47 -46.90
N TRP A 357 12.09 9.61 -45.96
CA TRP A 357 12.30 8.19 -46.21
C TRP A 357 11.00 7.48 -46.60
N LEU A 358 9.88 7.79 -45.94
CA LEU A 358 8.54 7.29 -46.30
C LEU A 358 8.09 7.77 -47.68
N MET A 359 8.47 8.99 -48.08
CA MET A 359 8.21 9.50 -49.43
C MET A 359 9.01 8.75 -50.51
N ASN A 360 10.26 8.37 -50.21
CA ASN A 360 11.21 7.80 -51.18
C ASN A 360 11.23 6.25 -51.22
N SER A 361 10.05 5.61 -51.12
CA SER A 361 9.89 4.13 -51.16
C SER A 361 10.63 3.39 -50.01
N PRO A 362 10.06 3.36 -48.79
CA PRO A 362 10.70 2.76 -47.62
C PRO A 362 10.96 1.26 -47.83
N GLY A 363 12.19 0.82 -47.56
CA GLY A 363 12.58 -0.60 -47.66
C GLY A 363 12.42 -1.21 -49.06
N GLY A 364 12.36 -0.39 -50.12
CA GLY A 364 12.12 -0.84 -51.49
C GLY A 364 10.64 -1.11 -51.83
N ILE A 365 9.71 -0.84 -50.91
CA ILE A 365 8.28 -0.94 -51.16
C ILE A 365 7.85 0.31 -51.94
N LYS A 366 7.39 0.10 -53.17
CA LYS A 366 6.89 1.18 -54.02
C LYS A 366 5.52 1.64 -53.51
N LEU A 367 5.52 2.79 -52.83
CA LEU A 367 4.30 3.46 -52.38
C LEU A 367 3.70 4.31 -53.52
N ASN A 368 2.50 4.84 -53.28
CA ASN A 368 1.90 5.79 -54.20
C ASN A 368 2.60 7.15 -54.02
N ASN A 369 3.35 7.59 -55.04
CA ASN A 369 4.18 8.79 -54.99
C ASN A 369 3.41 10.05 -54.59
N GLU A 370 2.25 10.29 -55.19
CA GLU A 370 1.45 11.50 -54.95
C GLU A 370 0.93 11.55 -53.50
N LEU A 371 0.38 10.44 -53.01
CA LEU A 371 -0.11 10.36 -51.64
C LEU A 371 1.03 10.41 -50.62
N SER A 372 2.15 9.74 -50.89
CA SER A 372 3.31 9.76 -49.98
C SER A 372 3.94 11.16 -49.91
N MET A 373 3.98 11.87 -51.04
CA MET A 373 4.45 13.26 -51.09
C MET A 373 3.52 14.17 -50.29
N PHE A 374 2.20 14.09 -50.52
CA PHE A 374 1.22 14.86 -49.77
C PHE A 374 1.30 14.63 -48.25
N MET A 375 1.35 13.36 -47.82
CA MET A 375 1.45 13.01 -46.39
C MET A 375 2.75 13.49 -45.77
N SER A 376 3.88 13.36 -46.49
CA SER A 376 5.18 13.86 -46.05
C SER A 376 5.19 15.37 -45.93
N ASP A 377 4.71 16.11 -46.94
CA ASP A 377 4.69 17.57 -46.92
C ASP A 377 3.77 18.11 -45.82
N LEU A 378 2.61 17.47 -45.59
CA LEU A 378 1.74 17.79 -44.46
C LEU A 378 2.44 17.56 -43.12
N PHE A 379 3.16 16.44 -42.98
CA PHE A 379 3.90 16.13 -41.75
C PHE A 379 4.98 17.17 -41.47
N ARG A 380 5.79 17.48 -42.47
CA ARG A 380 6.87 18.46 -42.41
C ARG A 380 6.33 19.87 -42.14
N TRP A 381 5.19 20.24 -42.73
CA TRP A 381 4.55 21.53 -42.45
C TRP A 381 4.14 21.67 -40.99
N ILE A 382 3.53 20.64 -40.39
CA ILE A 382 3.16 20.70 -38.96
C ILE A 382 4.40 20.60 -38.06
N LEU A 383 5.43 19.83 -38.43
CA LEU A 383 6.71 19.82 -37.71
C LEU A 383 7.30 21.23 -37.67
N GLU A 384 7.34 21.91 -38.81
CA GLU A 384 7.86 23.27 -38.92
C GLU A 384 6.98 24.26 -38.14
N PHE A 385 5.66 24.13 -38.23
CA PHE A 385 4.72 24.89 -37.40
C PHE A 385 5.02 24.69 -35.91
N TRP A 386 5.17 23.45 -35.46
CA TRP A 386 5.48 23.15 -34.06
C TRP A 386 6.84 23.73 -33.65
N ARG A 387 7.84 23.63 -34.53
CA ARG A 387 9.18 24.17 -34.31
C ARG A 387 9.15 25.69 -34.13
N VAL A 388 8.43 26.41 -34.99
CA VAL A 388 8.38 27.88 -34.97
C VAL A 388 7.49 28.39 -33.84
N PHE A 389 6.27 27.87 -33.70
CA PHE A 389 5.26 28.43 -32.81
C PHE A 389 5.33 27.90 -31.37
N MET A 390 5.81 26.67 -31.17
CA MET A 390 5.88 26.07 -29.82
C MET A 390 7.33 25.98 -29.32
N ILE A 391 8.24 25.39 -30.08
CA ILE A 391 9.63 25.19 -29.64
C ILE A 391 10.39 26.52 -29.61
N GLY A 392 10.28 27.36 -30.64
CA GLY A 392 11.01 28.63 -30.74
C GLY A 392 10.88 29.53 -29.50
N PRO A 393 9.66 29.78 -28.99
CA PRO A 393 9.46 30.53 -27.75
C PRO A 393 9.96 29.83 -26.49
N ILE A 394 9.92 28.50 -26.44
CA ILE A 394 10.30 27.69 -25.25
C ILE A 394 11.83 27.52 -25.16
N ALA A 395 12.52 27.41 -26.29
CA ALA A 395 13.95 27.12 -26.38
C ALA A 395 14.87 28.04 -25.54
N PRO A 396 14.73 29.38 -25.56
CA PRO A 396 15.56 30.25 -24.72
C PRO A 396 15.30 30.06 -23.22
N HIS A 397 14.18 29.43 -22.84
CA HIS A 397 13.76 29.25 -21.45
C HIS A 397 14.02 27.84 -20.90
N TYR A 398 14.74 26.95 -21.60
CA TYR A 398 15.06 25.61 -21.08
C TYR A 398 15.78 25.65 -19.73
N GLY A 399 16.71 26.59 -19.53
CA GLY A 399 17.36 26.79 -18.24
C GLY A 399 16.34 27.11 -17.13
N THR A 400 15.41 28.04 -17.39
CA THR A 400 14.36 28.40 -16.43
C THR A 400 13.44 27.22 -16.14
N ILE A 401 13.08 26.42 -17.15
CA ILE A 401 12.26 25.22 -16.98
C ILE A 401 12.97 24.20 -16.08
N ILE A 402 14.27 23.95 -16.30
CA ILE A 402 15.06 23.07 -15.43
C ILE A 402 15.12 23.63 -14.00
N ASN A 403 15.23 24.94 -13.83
CA ASN A 403 15.19 25.57 -12.51
C ASN A 403 13.83 25.39 -11.82
N ILE A 404 12.71 25.48 -12.56
CA ILE A 404 11.37 25.21 -12.02
C ILE A 404 11.24 23.73 -11.63
N ILE A 405 11.73 22.82 -12.46
CA ILE A 405 11.79 21.38 -12.14
C ILE A 405 12.66 21.15 -10.89
N GLY A 406 13.82 21.78 -10.79
CA GLY A 406 14.70 21.70 -9.62
C GLY A 406 14.09 22.32 -8.36
N LEU A 407 13.33 23.41 -8.49
CA LEU A 407 12.61 24.02 -7.38
C LEU A 407 11.50 23.09 -6.87
N SER A 408 10.80 22.40 -7.77
CA SER A 408 9.79 21.41 -7.39
C SER A 408 10.37 20.24 -6.59
N SER A 409 11.66 19.90 -6.79
CA SER A 409 12.31 18.81 -6.07
C SER A 409 12.41 19.07 -4.56
N ILE A 410 12.26 20.32 -4.12
CA ILE A 410 12.16 20.67 -2.69
C ILE A 410 10.96 19.98 -2.03
N PHE A 411 9.90 19.67 -2.78
CA PHE A 411 8.74 18.97 -2.27
C PHE A 411 8.84 17.44 -2.44
N GLY A 412 9.94 16.95 -3.01
CA GLY A 412 10.22 15.54 -3.29
C GLY A 412 10.69 15.30 -4.72
N ALA A 413 11.52 14.27 -4.93
CA ALA A 413 11.98 13.87 -6.26
C ALA A 413 10.82 13.50 -7.20
N THR A 414 9.76 12.90 -6.65
CA THR A 414 8.54 12.57 -7.40
C THR A 414 7.89 13.78 -8.09
N PHE A 415 7.93 14.97 -7.49
CA PHE A 415 7.40 16.19 -8.12
C PHE A 415 8.20 16.60 -9.36
N SER A 416 9.52 16.42 -9.33
CA SER A 416 10.38 16.73 -10.47
C SER A 416 10.18 15.75 -11.60
N VAL A 417 10.03 14.46 -11.28
CA VAL A 417 9.68 13.42 -12.27
C VAL A 417 8.31 13.73 -12.88
N ALA A 418 7.33 14.14 -12.07
CA ALA A 418 6.00 14.50 -12.56
C ALA A 418 6.04 15.72 -13.51
N LEU A 419 6.73 16.80 -13.13
CA LEU A 419 6.88 18.00 -13.99
C LEU A 419 7.63 17.68 -15.27
N PHE A 420 8.68 16.87 -15.18
CA PHE A 420 9.43 16.43 -16.36
C PHE A 420 8.56 15.58 -17.29
N SER A 421 7.72 14.69 -16.75
CA SER A 421 6.77 13.91 -17.54
C SER A 421 5.73 14.79 -18.25
N ASP A 422 5.24 15.84 -17.59
CA ASP A 422 4.30 16.79 -18.20
C ASP A 422 5.01 17.64 -19.27
N PHE A 423 6.24 18.09 -19.01
CA PHE A 423 7.07 18.79 -20.00
C PHE A 423 7.32 17.93 -21.25
N LEU A 424 7.67 16.64 -21.06
CA LEU A 424 7.85 15.68 -22.15
C LEU A 424 6.56 15.55 -22.97
N SER A 425 5.41 15.41 -22.29
CA SER A 425 4.10 15.30 -22.94
C SER A 425 3.76 16.53 -23.78
N VAL A 426 4.14 17.73 -23.32
CA VAL A 426 3.95 18.97 -24.08
C VAL A 426 4.84 18.99 -25.31
N ILE A 427 6.16 18.76 -25.19
CA ILE A 427 7.08 18.87 -26.33
C ILE A 427 6.80 17.83 -27.43
N THR A 428 6.26 16.66 -27.08
CA THR A 428 5.92 15.59 -28.04
C THR A 428 4.48 15.62 -28.55
N PHE A 429 3.67 16.63 -28.17
CA PHE A 429 2.24 16.66 -28.48
C PHE A 429 1.92 16.61 -29.98
N HIS A 430 2.76 17.21 -30.83
CA HIS A 430 2.60 17.15 -32.28
C HIS A 430 2.65 15.71 -32.83
N ILE A 431 3.50 14.84 -32.26
CA ILE A 431 3.60 13.43 -32.65
C ILE A 431 2.31 12.70 -32.31
N TYR A 432 1.77 12.93 -31.10
CA TYR A 432 0.48 12.39 -30.69
C TYR A 432 -0.65 12.81 -31.65
N CYS A 433 -0.70 14.09 -32.05
CA CYS A 433 -1.68 14.58 -33.02
C CYS A 433 -1.58 13.83 -34.37
N PHE A 434 -0.37 13.60 -34.88
CA PHE A 434 -0.16 12.85 -36.11
C PHE A 434 -0.49 11.37 -36.00
N TYR A 435 -0.15 10.76 -34.89
CA TYR A 435 -0.55 9.40 -34.59
C TYR A 435 -2.09 9.28 -34.64
N ILE A 436 -2.82 10.16 -33.95
CA ILE A 436 -4.29 10.14 -33.97
C ILE A 436 -4.85 10.41 -35.37
N ALA A 437 -4.28 11.36 -36.11
CA ALA A 437 -4.73 11.67 -37.47
C ALA A 437 -4.51 10.50 -38.42
N SER A 438 -3.30 9.92 -38.44
CA SER A 438 -2.96 8.77 -39.28
C SER A 438 -3.77 7.51 -38.91
N ALA A 439 -3.99 7.27 -37.61
CA ALA A 439 -4.84 6.19 -37.13
C ALA A 439 -6.28 6.32 -37.65
N LYS A 440 -6.86 7.53 -37.58
CA LYS A 440 -8.21 7.81 -38.12
C LYS A 440 -8.28 7.63 -39.63
N ILE A 441 -7.31 8.14 -40.38
CA ILE A 441 -7.26 8.01 -41.84
C ILE A 441 -7.18 6.52 -42.23
N TYR A 442 -6.30 5.76 -41.57
CA TYR A 442 -6.16 4.33 -41.80
C TYR A 442 -7.46 3.56 -41.47
N HIS A 443 -8.07 3.84 -40.32
CA HIS A 443 -9.34 3.22 -39.94
C HIS A 443 -10.46 3.52 -40.94
N TRP A 444 -10.62 4.80 -41.33
CA TRP A 444 -11.60 5.21 -42.34
C TRP A 444 -11.36 4.53 -43.69
N GLN A 445 -10.10 4.36 -44.10
CA GLN A 445 -9.79 3.66 -45.33
C GLN A 445 -10.20 2.19 -45.28
N LEU A 446 -9.96 1.50 -44.16
CA LEU A 446 -10.42 0.12 -43.97
C LEU A 446 -11.95 0.00 -44.02
N ASP A 447 -12.67 0.92 -43.37
CA ASP A 447 -14.13 0.94 -43.37
C ASP A 447 -14.72 1.20 -44.77
N ILE A 448 -14.12 2.11 -45.52
CA ILE A 448 -14.49 2.40 -46.93
C ILE A 448 -14.22 1.16 -47.78
N MET A 449 -13.06 0.54 -47.64
CA MET A 449 -12.71 -0.69 -48.37
C MET A 449 -13.69 -1.83 -48.06
N TYR A 450 -14.03 -2.03 -46.79
CA TYR A 450 -15.00 -3.05 -46.38
C TYR A 450 -16.38 -2.79 -47.00
N SER A 451 -16.83 -1.53 -46.98
CA SER A 451 -18.12 -1.14 -47.56
C SER A 451 -18.15 -1.30 -49.08
N LEU A 452 -17.08 -0.91 -49.78
CA LEU A 452 -16.96 -1.07 -51.23
C LEU A 452 -16.80 -2.54 -51.65
N PHE A 453 -16.13 -3.36 -50.84
CA PHE A 453 -16.04 -4.80 -51.07
C PHE A 453 -17.42 -5.47 -50.96
N GLN A 454 -18.26 -5.05 -50.01
CA GLN A 454 -19.65 -5.50 -49.95
C GLN A 454 -20.43 -5.10 -51.20
N LEU A 455 -20.28 -3.86 -51.65
CA LEU A 455 -20.92 -3.37 -52.87
C LEU A 455 -20.49 -4.21 -54.09
N PHE A 456 -19.19 -4.53 -54.22
CA PHE A 456 -18.67 -5.44 -55.25
C PHE A 456 -19.32 -6.82 -55.20
N CYS A 457 -19.63 -7.33 -54.01
CA CYS A 457 -20.32 -8.60 -53.82
C CYS A 457 -21.86 -8.53 -53.96
N GLY A 458 -22.44 -7.39 -54.34
CA GLY A 458 -23.90 -7.22 -54.41
C GLY A 458 -24.57 -7.16 -53.04
N LYS A 459 -23.84 -6.74 -52.00
CA LYS A 459 -24.28 -6.75 -50.59
C LYS A 459 -24.28 -5.35 -50.01
N LYS A 460 -25.21 -5.09 -49.09
CA LYS A 460 -25.36 -3.82 -48.36
C LYS A 460 -25.52 -4.08 -46.87
N ARG A 461 -24.73 -3.40 -46.03
CA ARG A 461 -24.97 -3.41 -44.58
C ARG A 461 -26.22 -2.60 -44.24
N ASN A 462 -27.18 -3.26 -43.59
CA ASN A 462 -28.39 -2.66 -43.06
C ASN A 462 -28.14 -2.20 -41.62
N VAL A 463 -27.95 -0.90 -41.42
CA VAL A 463 -27.64 -0.30 -40.12
C VAL A 463 -28.79 -0.51 -39.11
N LEU A 464 -30.04 -0.57 -39.57
CA LEU A 464 -31.21 -0.71 -38.69
C LEU A 464 -31.36 -2.12 -38.09
N ARG A 465 -30.88 -3.15 -38.81
CA ARG A 465 -30.98 -4.56 -38.41
C ARG A 465 -29.63 -5.21 -38.10
N ASP A 466 -28.57 -4.42 -38.10
CA ASP A 466 -27.17 -4.81 -37.90
C ASP A 466 -26.77 -6.10 -38.64
N ARG A 467 -27.15 -6.21 -39.92
CA ARG A 467 -26.86 -7.37 -40.77
C ARG A 467 -26.50 -6.97 -42.19
N VAL A 468 -25.91 -7.89 -42.95
CA VAL A 468 -25.59 -7.69 -44.37
C VAL A 468 -26.69 -8.32 -45.22
N ASP A 469 -27.40 -7.50 -45.99
CA ASP A 469 -28.47 -7.90 -46.90
C ASP A 469 -27.94 -7.92 -48.35
N SER A 470 -28.52 -8.76 -49.22
CA SER A 470 -28.32 -8.66 -50.67
C SER A 470 -29.05 -7.42 -51.19
N ASN A 471 -28.43 -6.70 -52.12
CA ASN A 471 -29.02 -5.53 -52.77
C ASN A 471 -28.70 -5.55 -54.26
N ASP A 472 -29.72 -5.34 -55.08
CA ASP A 472 -29.55 -5.29 -56.53
C ASP A 472 -28.99 -3.92 -56.91
N TYR A 473 -27.69 -3.89 -57.22
CA TYR A 473 -27.00 -2.71 -57.71
C TYR A 473 -27.01 -2.66 -59.23
N GLU A 474 -27.19 -1.47 -59.80
CA GLU A 474 -27.01 -1.25 -61.24
C GLU A 474 -25.55 -1.46 -61.64
N VAL A 475 -25.33 -1.81 -62.91
CA VAL A 475 -23.99 -2.08 -63.45
C VAL A 475 -23.05 -0.88 -63.26
N ASP A 476 -23.55 0.34 -63.47
CA ASP A 476 -22.76 1.57 -63.32
C ASP A 476 -22.31 1.80 -61.87
N GLN A 477 -23.17 1.47 -60.91
CA GLN A 477 -22.87 1.57 -59.47
C GLN A 477 -21.80 0.56 -59.07
N LEU A 478 -21.92 -0.68 -59.57
CA LEU A 478 -20.93 -1.74 -59.34
C LEU A 478 -19.58 -1.37 -59.96
N LEU A 479 -19.57 -0.83 -61.18
CA LEU A 479 -18.35 -0.39 -61.87
C LEU A 479 -17.65 0.74 -61.10
N MET A 480 -18.40 1.77 -60.69
CA MET A 480 -17.87 2.88 -59.89
C MET A 480 -17.29 2.39 -58.56
N GLY A 481 -18.02 1.51 -57.87
CA GLY A 481 -17.56 0.90 -56.62
C GLY A 481 -16.28 0.09 -56.79
N THR A 482 -16.19 -0.68 -57.87
CA THR A 482 -14.99 -1.49 -58.20
C THR A 482 -13.78 -0.59 -58.49
N LEU A 483 -13.98 0.52 -59.20
CA LEU A 483 -12.91 1.49 -59.48
C LEU A 483 -12.41 2.14 -58.18
N LEU A 484 -13.33 2.66 -57.36
CA LEU A 484 -12.99 3.25 -56.06
C LEU A 484 -12.33 2.25 -55.12
N PHE A 485 -12.79 0.99 -55.10
CA PHE A 485 -12.18 -0.08 -54.32
C PHE A 485 -10.74 -0.33 -54.76
N THR A 486 -10.53 -0.47 -56.07
CA THR A 486 -9.21 -0.71 -56.67
C THR A 486 -8.23 0.42 -56.33
N VAL A 487 -8.68 1.69 -56.44
CA VAL A 487 -7.86 2.85 -56.04
C VAL A 487 -7.53 2.79 -54.54
N ASN A 488 -8.51 2.53 -53.68
CA ASN A 488 -8.28 2.45 -52.23
C ASN A 488 -7.30 1.33 -51.86
N VAL A 489 -7.39 0.16 -52.51
CA VAL A 489 -6.45 -0.96 -52.32
C VAL A 489 -5.02 -0.54 -52.68
N PHE A 490 -4.83 0.18 -53.79
CA PHE A 490 -3.51 0.66 -54.20
C PHE A 490 -2.95 1.79 -53.33
N LEU A 491 -3.81 2.58 -52.68
CA LEU A 491 -3.39 3.63 -51.74
C LEU A 491 -3.09 3.08 -50.34
N LEU A 492 -3.69 1.94 -49.96
CA LEU A 492 -3.60 1.36 -48.61
C LEU A 492 -2.16 1.14 -48.11
N PRO A 493 -1.20 0.60 -48.89
CA PRO A 493 0.17 0.41 -48.43
C PRO A 493 0.82 1.73 -47.97
N THR A 494 0.48 2.84 -48.64
CA THR A 494 1.02 4.16 -48.32
C THR A 494 0.49 4.64 -46.98
N VAL A 495 -0.83 4.62 -46.78
CA VAL A 495 -1.45 5.02 -45.51
C VAL A 495 -0.99 4.12 -44.36
N LEU A 496 -0.90 2.81 -44.60
CA LEU A 496 -0.42 1.84 -43.62
C LEU A 496 1.03 2.15 -43.19
N ALA A 497 1.93 2.46 -44.13
CA ALA A 497 3.32 2.76 -43.82
C ALA A 497 3.45 4.00 -42.90
N PHE A 498 2.75 5.09 -43.22
CA PHE A 498 2.73 6.28 -42.36
C PHE A 498 2.10 5.99 -40.99
N TYR A 499 0.98 5.26 -40.96
CA TYR A 499 0.33 4.88 -39.70
C TYR A 499 1.25 4.07 -38.79
N VAL A 500 1.92 3.03 -39.32
CA VAL A 500 2.81 2.16 -38.56
C VAL A 500 3.99 2.95 -37.99
N MET A 501 4.60 3.83 -38.79
CA MET A 501 5.73 4.64 -38.33
C MET A 501 5.34 5.58 -37.19
N PHE A 502 4.24 6.32 -37.32
CA PHE A 502 3.80 7.22 -36.23
C PHE A 502 3.30 6.45 -35.00
N SER A 503 2.67 5.29 -35.19
CA SER A 503 2.30 4.41 -34.09
C SER A 503 3.52 3.91 -33.34
N PHE A 504 4.60 3.57 -34.03
CA PHE A 504 5.85 3.13 -33.42
C PHE A 504 6.51 4.26 -32.61
N THR A 505 6.62 5.47 -33.19
CA THR A 505 7.18 6.63 -32.49
C THR A 505 6.35 6.97 -31.24
N GLU A 506 5.03 6.98 -31.35
CA GLU A 506 4.14 7.25 -30.21
C GLU A 506 4.26 6.17 -29.14
N LEU A 507 4.38 4.90 -29.53
CA LEU A 507 4.58 3.81 -28.57
C LEU A 507 5.86 4.01 -27.75
N ILE A 508 6.96 4.47 -28.37
CA ILE A 508 8.20 4.79 -27.64
C ILE A 508 7.95 5.89 -26.60
N ILE A 509 7.22 6.96 -26.97
CA ILE A 509 6.90 8.07 -26.06
C ILE A 509 6.01 7.59 -24.90
N ILE A 510 4.99 6.77 -25.18
CA ILE A 510 4.14 6.14 -24.17
C ILE A 510 4.96 5.26 -23.23
N MET A 511 5.93 4.50 -23.74
CA MET A 511 6.81 3.68 -22.91
C MET A 511 7.70 4.52 -21.99
N ILE A 512 8.26 5.63 -22.49
CA ILE A 512 9.08 6.55 -21.69
C ILE A 512 8.22 7.18 -20.59
N THR A 513 7.10 7.81 -20.94
CA THR A 513 6.19 8.45 -19.98
C THR A 513 5.61 7.45 -18.98
N GLY A 514 5.20 6.26 -19.44
CA GLY A 514 4.74 5.17 -18.59
C GLY A 514 5.80 4.66 -17.62
N SER A 515 7.09 4.63 -18.03
CA SER A 515 8.19 4.28 -17.13
C SER A 515 8.39 5.31 -16.02
N LEU A 516 8.22 6.61 -16.31
CA LEU A 516 8.25 7.67 -15.31
C LEU A 516 7.08 7.54 -14.33
N GLU A 517 5.88 7.21 -14.80
CA GLU A 517 4.71 6.95 -13.94
C GLU A 517 4.90 5.74 -13.02
N ILE A 518 5.48 4.65 -13.52
CA ILE A 518 5.84 3.48 -12.71
C ILE A 518 6.90 3.85 -11.67
N LEU A 519 7.91 4.63 -12.06
CA LEU A 519 8.95 5.12 -11.14
C LEU A 519 8.32 5.94 -10.01
N MET A 520 7.44 6.89 -10.32
CA MET A 520 6.71 7.67 -9.30
C MET A 520 5.87 6.77 -8.38
N THR A 521 5.17 5.80 -8.95
CA THR A 521 4.37 4.83 -8.17
C THR A 521 5.25 4.04 -7.20
N LEU A 522 6.45 3.64 -7.64
CA LEU A 522 7.43 2.97 -6.80
C LEU A 522 7.83 3.86 -5.61
N PHE A 523 8.25 5.10 -5.86
CA PHE A 523 8.62 6.04 -4.80
C PHE A 523 7.48 6.32 -3.81
N ASN A 524 6.24 6.42 -4.28
CA ASN A 524 5.09 6.76 -3.44
C ASN A 524 4.55 5.61 -2.59
N HIS A 525 4.76 4.35 -3.00
CA HIS A 525 4.13 3.19 -2.34
C HIS A 525 5.10 2.09 -1.91
N PHE A 526 6.41 2.24 -2.13
CA PHE A 526 7.38 1.19 -1.79
C PHE A 526 7.18 0.76 -0.32
N PRO A 527 7.12 -0.55 -0.01
CA PRO A 527 6.88 -1.02 1.34
C PRO A 527 8.21 -0.96 2.13
N LEU A 528 8.81 0.23 2.18
CA LEU A 528 10.14 0.49 2.74
C LEU A 528 10.18 0.10 4.21
N PHE A 529 9.24 0.62 4.99
CA PHE A 529 9.20 0.37 6.43
C PHE A 529 8.88 -1.10 6.73
N VAL A 530 7.99 -1.71 5.94
CA VAL A 530 7.69 -3.15 6.04
C VAL A 530 8.94 -3.98 5.75
N THR A 531 9.66 -3.66 4.68
CA THR A 531 10.90 -4.35 4.30
C THR A 531 11.97 -4.18 5.37
N LEU A 532 12.13 -2.98 5.92
CA LEU A 532 13.03 -2.68 7.04
C LEU A 532 12.68 -3.51 8.29
N LEU A 533 11.39 -3.57 8.66
CA LEU A 533 10.92 -4.38 9.78
C LEU A 533 11.26 -5.86 9.57
N ARG A 534 11.06 -6.36 8.35
CA ARG A 534 11.35 -7.76 7.99
C ARG A 534 12.84 -8.08 8.06
N ILE A 535 13.70 -7.18 7.59
CA ILE A 535 15.17 -7.32 7.69
C ILE A 535 15.61 -7.32 9.15
N LYS A 536 15.05 -6.41 9.96
CA LYS A 536 15.39 -6.30 11.39
C LYS A 536 14.96 -7.54 12.18
N ASN A 537 13.74 -8.02 11.97
CA ASN A 537 13.24 -9.28 12.50
C ASN A 537 11.97 -9.70 11.75
N TYR A 538 12.00 -10.83 11.05
CA TYR A 538 10.87 -11.30 10.26
C TYR A 538 9.60 -11.58 11.09
N LYS A 539 9.74 -11.93 12.38
CA LYS A 539 8.60 -12.20 13.29
C LYS A 539 7.74 -10.95 13.59
N ARG A 540 8.22 -9.74 13.25
CA ARG A 540 7.48 -8.46 13.42
C ARG A 540 6.33 -8.26 12.43
N LEU A 541 6.26 -9.12 11.41
CA LEU A 541 5.20 -9.09 10.39
C LEU A 541 4.47 -10.43 10.41
N PRO A 542 3.65 -10.69 11.44
CA PRO A 542 2.93 -11.94 11.54
C PRO A 542 1.92 -12.07 10.38
N GLY A 543 2.09 -13.15 9.62
CA GLY A 543 1.29 -13.55 8.47
C GLY A 543 0.44 -14.81 8.72
N GLY A 544 0.51 -15.37 9.94
CA GLY A 544 -0.20 -16.59 10.32
C GLY A 544 0.50 -17.34 11.46
N ILE A 545 0.04 -18.56 11.71
CA ILE A 545 0.64 -19.51 12.66
C ILE A 545 1.16 -20.72 11.89
N ARG A 546 2.32 -21.23 12.27
CA ARG A 546 2.88 -22.49 11.78
C ARG A 546 3.03 -23.45 12.96
N PHE A 547 2.48 -24.64 12.81
CA PHE A 547 2.71 -25.74 13.73
C PHE A 547 3.88 -26.59 13.25
N SER A 548 4.77 -26.97 14.16
CA SER A 548 5.83 -27.94 13.91
C SER A 548 5.79 -29.00 14.99
N THR A 549 5.93 -30.27 14.60
CA THR A 549 6.04 -31.36 15.56
C THR A 549 7.50 -31.60 15.91
N ASP A 550 7.84 -31.52 17.19
CA ASP A 550 9.19 -31.76 17.71
C ASP A 550 9.07 -32.76 18.87
N LYS A 551 9.71 -33.93 18.76
CA LYS A 551 9.69 -35.01 19.77
C LYS A 551 8.28 -35.39 20.29
N GLY A 552 7.29 -35.49 19.41
CA GLY A 552 5.89 -35.84 19.77
C GLY A 552 5.06 -34.67 20.31
N MET A 553 5.65 -33.47 20.42
CA MET A 553 4.98 -32.24 20.87
C MET A 553 4.64 -31.34 19.69
N VAL A 554 3.62 -30.49 19.84
CA VAL A 554 3.31 -29.45 18.84
C VAL A 554 3.85 -28.11 19.31
N ARG A 555 4.75 -27.52 18.53
CA ARG A 555 5.28 -26.17 18.75
C ARG A 555 4.60 -25.18 17.82
N VAL A 556 4.24 -24.02 18.37
CA VAL A 556 3.57 -22.91 17.69
C VAL A 556 4.62 -21.86 17.36
N HIS A 557 4.75 -21.54 16.08
CA HIS A 557 5.62 -20.49 15.59
C HIS A 557 4.84 -19.41 14.86
N ILE A 558 5.29 -18.16 15.00
CA ILE A 558 4.80 -17.05 14.18
C ILE A 558 5.27 -17.29 12.74
N LYS A 559 4.32 -17.49 11.81
CA LYS A 559 4.61 -17.49 10.38
C LYS A 559 4.70 -16.05 9.93
N ALA A 560 5.88 -15.59 9.52
CA ALA A 560 6.04 -14.25 8.96
C ALA A 560 5.50 -14.14 7.53
N LEU A 561 5.12 -12.92 7.15
CA LEU A 561 4.69 -12.60 5.80
C LEU A 561 5.83 -12.82 4.78
N THR A 562 5.50 -13.43 3.65
CA THR A 562 6.45 -13.69 2.56
C THR A 562 6.72 -12.41 1.76
N LEU A 563 7.88 -12.33 1.07
CA LEU A 563 8.16 -11.18 0.19
C LEU A 563 7.11 -11.04 -0.92
N SER A 564 6.63 -12.17 -1.46
CA SER A 564 5.59 -12.15 -2.49
C SER A 564 4.30 -11.50 -1.99
N GLU A 565 3.91 -11.74 -0.74
CA GLU A 565 2.73 -11.11 -0.12
C GLU A 565 2.98 -9.63 0.19
N VAL A 566 4.18 -9.26 0.66
CA VAL A 566 4.55 -7.84 0.90
C VAL A 566 4.49 -7.03 -0.40
N PHE A 567 4.98 -7.59 -1.50
CA PHE A 567 5.03 -6.95 -2.81
C PHE A 567 3.83 -7.26 -3.73
N ALA A 568 2.82 -7.98 -3.24
CA ALA A 568 1.61 -8.32 -4.00
C ALA A 568 0.90 -7.10 -4.62
N PRO A 569 0.83 -5.91 -3.97
CA PRO A 569 0.28 -4.72 -4.61
C PRO A 569 1.04 -4.31 -5.88
N PHE A 570 2.37 -4.46 -5.90
CA PHE A 570 3.22 -4.11 -7.05
C PHE A 570 3.09 -5.10 -8.19
N THR A 571 3.02 -6.40 -7.89
CA THR A 571 2.78 -7.42 -8.91
C THR A 571 1.43 -7.20 -9.57
N ASN A 572 0.41 -6.80 -8.81
CA ASN A 572 -0.90 -6.42 -9.34
C ASN A 572 -0.84 -5.17 -10.23
N VAL A 573 -0.02 -4.17 -9.89
CA VAL A 573 0.23 -2.98 -10.73
C VAL A 573 0.85 -3.39 -12.06
N LEU A 574 1.94 -4.16 -12.00
CA LEU A 574 2.67 -4.59 -13.19
C LEU A 574 1.78 -5.47 -14.09
N GLN A 575 0.99 -6.35 -13.50
CA GLN A 575 0.02 -7.17 -14.22
C GLN A 575 -1.09 -6.33 -14.86
N SER A 576 -1.59 -5.31 -14.16
CA SER A 576 -2.61 -4.39 -14.69
C SER A 576 -2.09 -3.51 -15.82
N ALA A 577 -0.84 -3.07 -15.73
CA ALA A 577 -0.15 -2.33 -16.78
C ALA A 577 0.05 -3.24 -18.01
N LYS A 578 0.58 -4.46 -17.80
CA LYS A 578 0.73 -5.47 -18.85
C LYS A 578 -0.62 -5.78 -19.52
N SER A 579 -1.69 -5.98 -18.76
CA SER A 579 -3.00 -6.26 -19.34
C SER A 579 -3.64 -5.07 -20.05
N SER A 580 -3.21 -3.84 -19.77
CA SER A 580 -3.76 -2.65 -20.45
C SER A 580 -2.99 -2.34 -21.74
N TYR A 581 -1.66 -2.41 -21.70
CA TYR A 581 -0.80 -2.02 -22.83
C TYR A 581 -0.42 -3.19 -23.74
N LEU A 582 -0.30 -4.41 -23.21
CA LEU A 582 0.11 -5.61 -23.95
C LEU A 582 -1.05 -6.61 -24.14
N SER A 583 -2.30 -6.16 -24.10
CA SER A 583 -3.46 -7.01 -24.37
C SER A 583 -3.63 -7.29 -25.86
N ALA A 584 -4.12 -8.49 -26.19
CA ALA A 584 -4.54 -8.85 -27.54
C ALA A 584 -5.62 -7.90 -28.10
N SER A 585 -6.47 -7.33 -27.24
CA SER A 585 -7.45 -6.31 -27.65
C SER A 585 -6.79 -5.01 -28.09
N THR A 586 -5.74 -4.58 -27.38
CA THR A 586 -4.97 -3.37 -27.71
C THR A 586 -4.19 -3.59 -29.00
N LEU A 587 -3.58 -4.77 -29.16
CA LEU A 587 -2.91 -5.15 -30.41
C LEU A 587 -3.89 -5.19 -31.59
N LYS A 588 -5.07 -5.78 -31.39
CA LYS A 588 -6.14 -5.77 -32.40
C LYS A 588 -6.57 -4.34 -32.73
N GLY A 589 -6.71 -3.48 -31.71
CA GLY A 589 -7.01 -2.06 -31.86
C GLY A 589 -6.00 -1.36 -32.77
N ILE A 590 -4.70 -1.50 -32.48
CA ILE A 590 -3.61 -0.98 -33.31
C ILE A 590 -3.72 -1.51 -34.74
N LEU A 591 -3.90 -2.82 -34.93
CA LEU A 591 -4.01 -3.40 -36.27
C LEU A 591 -5.19 -2.84 -37.09
N THR A 592 -6.26 -2.41 -36.42
CA THR A 592 -7.46 -1.82 -37.04
C THR A 592 -7.47 -0.28 -37.07
N GLY A 593 -6.43 0.38 -36.58
CA GLY A 593 -6.36 1.85 -36.53
C GLY A 593 -7.11 2.51 -35.36
N TYR A 594 -7.55 1.75 -34.35
CA TYR A 594 -8.04 2.35 -33.10
C TYR A 594 -6.88 2.89 -32.28
N ALA A 595 -6.99 4.16 -31.88
CA ALA A 595 -5.99 4.83 -31.07
C ALA A 595 -5.84 4.15 -29.69
N VAL A 596 -4.60 3.85 -29.32
CA VAL A 596 -4.25 3.38 -27.97
C VAL A 596 -4.18 4.60 -27.07
N GLN A 597 -5.14 4.71 -26.16
CA GLN A 597 -5.12 5.76 -25.13
C GLN A 597 -4.54 5.22 -23.83
N VAL A 598 -3.60 5.97 -23.27
CA VAL A 598 -3.01 5.71 -21.95
C VAL A 598 -4.06 6.02 -20.88
N GLU A 599 -4.67 4.97 -20.31
CA GLU A 599 -5.63 5.13 -19.21
C GLU A 599 -4.92 5.41 -17.87
N ARG A 600 -4.41 6.63 -17.68
CA ARG A 600 -3.75 7.07 -16.43
C ARG A 600 -4.58 6.81 -15.18
N ARG A 601 -5.93 6.76 -15.31
CA ARG A 601 -6.88 6.41 -14.22
C ARG A 601 -6.59 5.07 -13.53
N LYS A 602 -6.07 4.07 -14.25
CA LYS A 602 -5.82 2.74 -13.67
C LYS A 602 -4.61 2.76 -12.73
N LEU A 603 -3.54 3.42 -13.15
CA LEU A 603 -2.35 3.67 -12.31
C LEU A 603 -2.71 4.61 -11.16
N TYR A 604 -3.49 5.66 -11.43
CA TYR A 604 -4.02 6.57 -10.42
C TYR A 604 -4.71 5.83 -9.27
N LYS A 605 -5.63 4.89 -9.53
CA LYS A 605 -6.30 4.12 -8.44
C LYS A 605 -5.34 3.39 -7.49
N LEU A 606 -4.17 2.99 -7.99
CA LEU A 606 -3.16 2.30 -7.20
C LEU A 606 -2.40 3.29 -6.30
N LEU A 607 -2.18 4.52 -6.78
CA LEU A 607 -1.60 5.59 -5.96
C LEU A 607 -2.44 5.91 -4.70
N TYR A 608 -3.74 5.61 -4.71
CA TYR A 608 -4.63 5.85 -3.55
C TYR A 608 -4.95 4.59 -2.76
N SER A 609 -4.35 3.44 -3.08
CA SER A 609 -4.61 2.18 -2.36
C SER A 609 -4.12 2.19 -0.90
N ALA A 610 -3.26 3.14 -0.54
CA ALA A 610 -2.82 3.36 0.84
C ALA A 610 -3.73 4.33 1.63
N LEU A 611 -4.70 4.97 0.96
CA LEU A 611 -5.59 5.98 1.53
C LEU A 611 -7.03 5.44 1.63
N PRO A 612 -7.80 5.85 2.65
CA PRO A 612 -9.19 5.42 2.80
C PRO A 612 -10.08 5.98 1.68
N SER A 613 -11.02 5.16 1.22
CA SER A 613 -11.96 5.51 0.14
C SER A 613 -12.96 6.59 0.53
N THR A 614 -13.30 6.69 1.82
CA THR A 614 -14.18 7.72 2.38
C THR A 614 -13.38 8.71 3.22
N ARG A 615 -13.55 10.00 2.90
CA ARG A 615 -12.91 11.09 3.63
C ARG A 615 -13.72 11.37 4.89
N MET A 616 -13.08 11.31 6.07
CA MET A 616 -13.71 11.75 7.32
C MET A 616 -14.09 13.23 7.22
N SER A 617 -15.24 13.65 7.74
CA SER A 617 -15.63 15.05 7.64
C SER A 617 -14.71 15.96 8.49
N THR A 618 -14.69 17.25 8.22
CA THR A 618 -13.95 18.23 9.03
C THR A 618 -14.59 18.42 10.40
N ALA A 619 -15.92 18.29 10.49
CA ALA A 619 -16.67 18.33 11.73
C ALA A 619 -16.31 17.15 12.65
N ASP A 620 -16.30 15.92 12.14
CA ASP A 620 -15.97 14.72 12.94
C ASP A 620 -14.54 14.77 13.47
N LEU A 621 -13.60 15.28 12.67
CA LEU A 621 -12.21 15.44 13.08
C LEU A 621 -12.08 16.52 14.17
N LEU A 622 -12.79 17.64 14.03
CA LEU A 622 -12.81 18.68 15.05
C LEU A 622 -13.41 18.14 16.36
N GLU A 623 -14.46 17.33 16.29
CA GLU A 623 -15.05 16.67 17.46
C GLU A 623 -14.06 15.71 18.12
N GLN A 624 -13.36 14.87 17.34
CA GLN A 624 -12.33 13.99 17.87
C GLN A 624 -11.18 14.75 18.53
N ILE A 625 -10.75 15.87 17.94
CA ILE A 625 -9.70 16.73 18.51
C ILE A 625 -10.18 17.42 19.78
N LYS A 626 -11.43 17.92 19.82
CA LYS A 626 -12.03 18.52 21.02
C LYS A 626 -12.18 17.53 22.17
N ARG A 627 -12.30 16.23 21.89
CA ARG A 627 -12.30 15.18 22.93
C ARG A 627 -10.89 14.89 23.48
N ILE A 628 -9.83 15.41 22.86
CA ILE A 628 -8.42 15.15 23.19
C ILE A 628 -7.78 16.35 23.91
N LEU A 629 -8.16 17.57 23.53
CA LEU A 629 -7.86 18.81 24.26
C LEU A 629 -8.63 18.87 25.58
#